data_AF-A0A7U6KLW0-F1
#
_entry.id   AF-A0A7U6KLW0-F1
#
_cell.length_a   1.000
_cell.length_b   1.000
_cell.length_c   1.000
_cell.angle_alpha   90.00
_cell.angle_beta   90.00
_cell.angle_gamma   90.00
#
_symmetry.space_group_name_H-M   'P 1'
#
loop_
_entity.id
_entity.type
_entity.pdbx_description
1 polymer ?
#
loop_
_entity_poly.entity_id
_entity_poly.type
_entity_poly.pdbx_seq_one_letter_code
_entity_poly.pdbx_strand_id
1 'polypeptide(L)'
;MTQTMTSPTSSQSDTTSDASSADDFILTPPAVFPYKEQQLTARARITEQMASRILMLDGAMGTQIQTYKLEESDYRGERFADIDQDVRGNNDLLVLTQPQMITDIHHDHLAAGADIIETNSFNGTRLSMADYDMQYLVPELNKTAAKIAREAADEFTAKTPEKPRFVAGVVGPTSRTCSISPDVNDPAFRNITFDELVLNYREATLCLIEGGVDLIFD
;
A
#
# COMPACT_ATOMS: atom_id res chain seq x y z
N MET A 1 -2.31 12.92 65.52
CA MET A 1 -2.26 14.05 64.57
C MET A 1 -1.59 13.54 63.31
N THR A 2 -2.43 13.25 62.32
CA THR A 2 -2.10 12.62 61.05
C THR A 2 -1.40 13.64 60.16
N GLN A 3 -0.16 13.38 59.73
CA GLN A 3 0.46 14.11 58.63
C GLN A 3 0.57 13.19 57.42
N THR A 4 -0.27 13.51 56.45
CA THR A 4 -0.46 12.84 55.17
C THR A 4 0.75 13.09 54.27
N MET A 5 1.37 12.03 53.79
CA MET A 5 2.33 12.10 52.69
C MET A 5 1.57 12.34 51.38
N THR A 6 1.81 13.47 50.73
CA THR A 6 1.36 13.74 49.36
C THR A 6 2.42 13.23 48.38
N SER A 7 2.11 12.13 47.70
CA SER A 7 2.81 11.68 46.50
C SER A 7 2.43 12.58 45.32
N PRO A 8 3.35 12.94 44.41
CA PRO A 8 3.00 13.70 43.21
C PRO A 8 2.42 12.74 42.17
N THR A 9 1.15 12.93 41.83
CA THR A 9 0.50 12.27 40.69
C THR A 9 1.10 12.88 39.42
N SER A 10 1.96 12.13 38.73
CA SER A 10 2.37 12.45 37.36
C SER A 10 1.17 12.22 36.44
N SER A 11 0.47 13.30 36.08
CA SER A 11 -0.50 13.29 34.99
C SER A 11 0.26 13.01 33.70
N GLN A 12 0.21 11.76 33.22
CA GLN A 12 0.46 11.47 31.82
C GLN A 12 -0.55 12.29 31.02
N SER A 13 -0.07 13.30 30.32
CA SER A 13 -0.85 13.99 29.30
C SER A 13 -1.15 12.96 28.22
N ASP A 14 -2.42 12.54 28.14
CA ASP A 14 -2.99 11.94 26.94
C ASP A 14 -2.81 12.94 25.80
N THR A 15 -1.68 12.84 25.10
CA THR A 15 -1.56 13.37 23.75
C THR A 15 -2.34 12.40 22.88
N THR A 16 -3.63 12.63 22.75
CA THR A 16 -4.38 12.17 21.58
C THR A 16 -3.60 12.64 20.37
N SER A 17 -2.85 11.74 19.74
CA SER A 17 -2.27 12.01 18.43
C SER A 17 -3.44 12.43 17.56
N ASP A 18 -3.36 13.63 16.99
CA ASP A 18 -4.23 14.05 15.90
C ASP A 18 -4.01 13.05 14.75
N ALA A 19 -4.75 11.94 14.82
CA ALA A 19 -5.00 11.10 13.67
C ALA A 19 -5.73 12.03 12.72
N SER A 20 -5.01 12.55 11.73
CA SER A 20 -5.55 13.34 10.61
C SER A 20 -6.98 12.90 10.35
N SER A 21 -7.95 13.76 10.66
CA SER A 21 -9.34 13.35 10.64
C SER A 21 -9.66 12.84 9.23
N ALA A 22 -10.54 11.85 9.14
CA ALA A 22 -10.93 11.28 7.86
C ALA A 22 -11.59 12.31 6.91
N ASP A 23 -11.77 13.55 7.36
CA ASP A 23 -12.24 14.72 6.63
C ASP A 23 -11.18 15.40 5.74
N ASP A 24 -9.88 15.12 5.93
CA ASP A 24 -8.81 15.75 5.12
C ASP A 24 -8.69 15.16 3.70
N PHE A 25 -9.20 13.94 3.47
CA PHE A 25 -9.24 13.35 2.14
C PHE A 25 -10.45 13.85 1.35
N ILE A 26 -10.29 14.99 0.68
CA ILE A 26 -11.25 15.42 -0.33
C ILE A 26 -11.05 14.55 -1.57
N LEU A 27 -11.94 13.58 -1.73
CA LEU A 27 -12.19 12.82 -2.96
C LEU A 27 -12.41 13.79 -4.13
N THR A 28 -11.33 14.22 -4.76
CA THR A 28 -11.38 14.92 -6.03
C THR A 28 -10.92 13.91 -7.08
N PRO A 29 -11.84 13.22 -7.77
CA PRO A 29 -11.48 12.38 -8.89
C PRO A 29 -10.58 13.18 -9.83
N PRO A 30 -9.51 12.59 -10.37
CA PRO A 30 -8.68 13.29 -11.33
C PRO A 30 -9.56 13.73 -12.51
N ALA A 31 -9.36 14.97 -12.98
CA ALA A 31 -10.13 15.50 -14.11
C ALA A 31 -9.94 14.65 -15.39
N VAL A 32 -8.82 13.93 -15.46
CA VAL A 32 -8.46 13.00 -16.53
C VAL A 32 -8.03 11.67 -15.91
N PHE A 33 -8.62 10.58 -16.36
CA PHE A 33 -8.21 9.22 -16.00
C PHE A 33 -7.33 8.65 -17.12
N PRO A 34 -5.99 8.66 -16.99
CA PRO A 34 -5.08 8.33 -18.09
C PRO A 34 -5.24 6.89 -18.60
N TYR A 35 -5.66 5.95 -17.73
CA TYR A 35 -5.78 4.53 -18.06
C TYR A 35 -7.21 4.07 -18.33
N LYS A 36 -8.17 4.99 -18.43
CA LYS A 36 -9.60 4.69 -18.51
C LYS A 36 -9.95 3.66 -19.59
N GLU A 37 -9.47 3.85 -20.81
CA GLU A 37 -9.79 2.97 -21.95
C GLU A 37 -9.28 1.54 -21.73
N GLN A 38 -8.07 1.40 -21.16
CA GLN A 38 -7.48 0.11 -20.83
C GLN A 38 -8.24 -0.58 -19.67
N GLN A 39 -8.61 0.18 -18.64
CA GLN A 39 -9.31 -0.32 -17.46
C GLN A 39 -10.75 -0.73 -17.79
N LEU A 40 -11.45 -0.01 -18.67
CA LEU A 40 -12.81 -0.37 -19.11
C LEU A 40 -12.88 -1.75 -19.76
N THR A 41 -11.80 -2.20 -20.41
CA THR A 41 -11.73 -3.49 -21.08
C THR A 41 -11.03 -4.58 -20.26
N ALA A 42 -10.42 -4.23 -19.12
CA ALA A 42 -9.60 -5.13 -18.32
C ALA A 42 -10.31 -6.44 -17.96
N ARG A 43 -11.54 -6.36 -17.41
CA ARG A 43 -12.34 -7.54 -17.07
C ARG A 43 -12.55 -8.47 -18.27
N ALA A 44 -12.89 -7.91 -19.43
CA ALA A 44 -13.13 -8.70 -20.65
C ALA A 44 -11.84 -9.37 -21.13
N ARG A 45 -10.73 -8.61 -21.20
CA ARG A 45 -9.40 -9.13 -21.58
C ARG A 45 -8.94 -10.25 -20.64
N ILE A 46 -9.09 -10.08 -19.32
CA ILE A 46 -8.73 -11.10 -18.33
C ILE A 46 -9.61 -12.35 -18.51
N THR A 47 -10.92 -12.17 -18.66
CA THR A 47 -11.87 -13.30 -18.82
C THR A 47 -11.57 -14.12 -20.08
N GLU A 48 -11.25 -13.45 -21.19
CA GLU A 48 -10.83 -14.10 -22.43
C GLU A 48 -9.56 -14.93 -22.25
N GLN A 49 -8.55 -14.36 -21.58
CA GLN A 49 -7.31 -15.07 -21.30
C GLN A 49 -7.54 -16.29 -20.38
N MET A 50 -8.33 -16.14 -19.32
CA MET A 50 -8.69 -17.23 -18.40
C MET A 50 -9.50 -18.36 -19.07
N ALA A 51 -10.24 -18.07 -20.14
CA ALA A 51 -10.99 -19.08 -20.89
C ALA A 51 -10.08 -19.97 -21.76
N SER A 52 -8.88 -19.49 -22.11
CA SER A 52 -7.94 -20.20 -23.00
C SER A 52 -6.78 -20.86 -22.25
N ARG A 53 -6.40 -20.34 -21.08
CA ARG A 53 -5.25 -20.82 -20.30
C ARG A 53 -5.33 -20.39 -18.84
N ILE A 54 -4.50 -21.03 -18.01
CA ILE A 54 -4.26 -20.57 -16.64
C ILE A 54 -3.44 -19.28 -16.69
N LEU A 55 -3.82 -18.31 -15.87
CA LEU A 55 -3.03 -17.09 -15.65
C LEU A 55 -2.18 -17.25 -14.41
N MET A 56 -0.91 -16.89 -14.54
CA MET A 56 0.06 -16.94 -13.45
C MET A 56 0.12 -15.58 -12.75
N LEU A 57 -0.17 -15.59 -11.45
CA LEU A 57 0.17 -14.49 -10.56
C LEU A 57 1.68 -14.50 -10.29
N ASP A 58 2.25 -13.35 -9.98
CA ASP A 58 3.64 -13.25 -9.55
C ASP A 58 3.86 -13.86 -8.16
N GLY A 59 5.10 -13.72 -7.68
CA GLY A 59 5.53 -14.24 -6.39
C GLY A 59 5.66 -13.13 -5.36
N ALA A 60 6.11 -13.50 -4.16
CA ALA A 60 6.19 -12.57 -3.04
C ALA A 60 7.23 -11.45 -3.26
N MET A 61 6.73 -10.21 -3.39
CA MET A 61 7.51 -8.96 -3.40
C MET A 61 8.44 -8.85 -2.18
N GLY A 62 7.91 -9.04 -0.98
CA GLY A 62 8.69 -8.91 0.26
C GLY A 62 9.87 -9.89 0.35
N THR A 63 9.71 -11.12 -0.14
CA THR A 63 10.80 -12.11 -0.16
C THR A 63 11.92 -11.69 -1.11
N GLN A 64 11.58 -11.09 -2.26
CA GLN A 64 12.59 -10.57 -3.18
C GLN A 64 13.32 -9.37 -2.57
N ILE A 65 12.59 -8.41 -1.97
CA ILE A 65 13.19 -7.24 -1.28
C ILE A 65 14.20 -7.68 -0.22
N GLN A 66 13.90 -8.73 0.56
CA GLN A 66 14.83 -9.26 1.57
C GLN A 66 16.19 -9.69 0.99
N THR A 67 16.25 -10.10 -0.29
CA THR A 67 17.51 -10.51 -0.94
C THR A 67 18.49 -9.36 -1.16
N TYR A 68 17.98 -8.12 -1.25
CA TYR A 68 18.79 -6.90 -1.43
C TYR A 68 19.48 -6.45 -0.14
N LYS A 69 19.09 -6.99 1.02
CA LYS A 69 19.69 -6.69 2.34
C LYS A 69 19.76 -5.18 2.63
N LEU A 70 18.65 -4.50 2.39
CA LEU A 70 18.51 -3.07 2.59
C LEU A 70 18.75 -2.69 4.06
N GLU A 71 19.44 -1.57 4.24
CA GLU A 71 19.62 -0.89 5.51
C GLU A 71 18.72 0.35 5.59
N GLU A 72 18.63 0.94 6.78
CA GLU A 72 17.73 2.08 7.05
C GLU A 72 17.93 3.26 6.07
N SER A 73 19.18 3.53 5.68
CA SER A 73 19.48 4.57 4.68
C SER A 73 18.86 4.30 3.31
N ASP A 74 18.71 3.03 2.93
CA ASP A 74 18.13 2.65 1.63
C ASP A 74 16.61 2.85 1.64
N TYR A 75 15.95 2.56 2.77
CA TYR A 75 14.52 2.81 2.95
C TYR A 75 14.22 4.31 2.92
N ARG A 76 15.06 5.13 3.57
CA ARG A 76 14.92 6.60 3.59
C ARG A 76 15.19 7.24 2.24
N GLY A 77 16.16 6.72 1.49
CA GLY A 77 16.70 7.38 0.31
C GLY A 77 17.12 8.82 0.60
N GLU A 78 17.17 9.65 -0.43
CA GLU A 78 17.53 11.07 -0.27
C GLU A 78 16.39 11.89 0.35
N ARG A 79 15.13 11.57 0.01
CA ARG A 79 13.95 12.37 0.38
C ARG A 79 13.64 12.35 1.87
N PHE A 80 13.96 11.24 2.55
CA PHE A 80 13.63 11.04 3.96
C PHE A 80 14.89 10.85 4.82
N ALA A 81 16.05 11.36 4.39
CA ALA A 81 17.30 11.20 5.11
C ALA A 81 17.24 11.74 6.55
N ASP A 82 16.58 12.89 6.74
CA ASP A 82 16.59 13.66 7.99
C ASP A 82 15.37 13.41 8.91
N ILE A 83 14.58 12.37 8.69
CA ILE A 83 13.43 12.04 9.56
C ILE A 83 13.90 11.40 10.89
N ASP A 84 13.19 11.59 11.99
CA ASP A 84 13.64 11.05 13.29
C ASP A 84 13.25 9.58 13.50
N GLN A 85 12.16 9.13 12.87
CA GLN A 85 11.62 7.79 13.02
C GLN A 85 12.33 6.74 12.14
N ASP A 86 12.46 5.51 12.64
CA ASP A 86 12.94 4.36 11.86
C ASP A 86 11.87 3.95 10.84
N VAL A 87 12.27 3.76 9.58
CA VAL A 87 11.37 3.35 8.49
C VAL A 87 11.76 2.01 7.86
N ARG A 88 12.75 1.32 8.44
CA ARG A 88 13.18 0.01 7.99
C ARG A 88 12.03 -0.98 8.10
N GLY A 89 11.80 -1.70 7.02
CA GLY A 89 10.69 -2.65 6.91
C GLY A 89 9.41 -2.06 6.33
N ASN A 90 9.34 -0.74 6.13
CA ASN A 90 8.31 -0.11 5.30
C ASN A 90 8.60 -0.37 3.82
N ASN A 91 8.34 -1.59 3.34
CA ASN A 91 8.63 -2.00 1.97
C ASN A 91 7.86 -1.17 0.94
N ASP A 92 6.66 -0.72 1.27
CA ASP A 92 5.84 0.14 0.43
C ASP A 92 6.58 1.46 0.10
N LEU A 93 7.31 2.06 1.05
CA LEU A 93 8.11 3.28 0.83
C LEU A 93 9.13 3.15 -0.31
N LEU A 94 9.60 1.94 -0.60
CA LEU A 94 10.62 1.67 -1.61
C LEU A 94 10.15 1.99 -3.03
N VAL A 95 8.85 2.13 -3.28
CA VAL A 95 8.37 2.65 -4.58
C VAL A 95 8.79 4.10 -4.83
N LEU A 96 9.07 4.86 -3.75
CA LEU A 96 9.52 6.25 -3.83
C LEU A 96 11.05 6.37 -3.71
N THR A 97 11.66 5.52 -2.87
CA THR A 97 13.09 5.65 -2.53
C THR A 97 13.99 4.72 -3.32
N GLN A 98 13.47 3.57 -3.78
CA GLN A 98 14.18 2.58 -4.60
C GLN A 98 13.35 2.15 -5.83
N PRO A 99 12.81 3.08 -6.63
CA PRO A 99 11.86 2.73 -7.70
C PRO A 99 12.44 1.76 -8.73
N GLN A 100 13.72 1.90 -9.07
CA GLN A 100 14.37 0.99 -10.03
C GLN A 100 14.43 -0.45 -9.52
N MET A 101 14.72 -0.64 -8.22
CA MET A 101 14.74 -1.96 -7.62
C MET A 101 13.36 -2.63 -7.68
N ILE A 102 12.29 -1.88 -7.42
CA ILE A 102 10.91 -2.39 -7.53
C ILE A 102 10.57 -2.73 -8.98
N THR A 103 10.96 -1.90 -9.94
CA THR A 103 10.82 -2.20 -11.38
C THR A 103 11.55 -3.49 -11.76
N ASP A 104 12.78 -3.68 -11.28
CA ASP A 104 13.58 -4.88 -11.55
C ASP A 104 12.90 -6.14 -11.00
N ILE A 105 12.31 -6.08 -9.80
CA ILE A 105 11.54 -7.18 -9.22
C ILE A 105 10.31 -7.53 -10.09
N HIS A 106 9.56 -6.53 -10.58
CA HIS A 106 8.46 -6.80 -11.52
C HIS A 106 8.97 -7.42 -12.82
N HIS A 107 10.10 -6.94 -13.36
CA HIS A 107 10.72 -7.52 -14.55
C HIS A 107 11.11 -8.98 -14.35
N ASP A 108 11.66 -9.34 -13.20
CA ASP A 108 12.03 -10.72 -12.87
C ASP A 108 10.79 -11.63 -12.85
N HIS A 109 9.70 -11.19 -12.24
CA HIS A 109 8.43 -11.92 -12.25
C HIS A 109 7.84 -12.08 -13.65
N LEU A 110 7.84 -11.00 -14.44
CA LEU A 110 7.35 -11.01 -15.82
C LEU A 110 8.21 -11.90 -16.74
N ALA A 111 9.53 -11.88 -16.58
CA ALA A 111 10.47 -12.73 -17.29
C ALA A 111 10.33 -14.20 -16.90
N ALA A 112 10.01 -14.48 -15.62
CA ALA A 112 9.67 -15.82 -15.14
C ALA A 112 8.32 -16.33 -15.66
N GLY A 113 7.50 -15.45 -16.25
CA GLY A 113 6.29 -15.81 -16.96
C GLY A 113 4.98 -15.36 -16.32
N ALA A 114 5.02 -14.51 -15.29
CA ALA A 114 3.83 -13.93 -14.68
C ALA A 114 2.95 -13.22 -15.73
N ASP A 115 1.64 -13.40 -15.60
CA ASP A 115 0.60 -12.76 -16.40
C ASP A 115 -0.01 -11.57 -15.66
N ILE A 116 -0.08 -11.68 -14.34
CA ILE A 116 -0.59 -10.65 -13.44
C ILE A 116 0.53 -10.36 -12.44
N ILE A 117 0.90 -9.09 -12.32
CA ILE A 117 1.84 -8.63 -11.29
C ILE A 117 1.12 -7.76 -10.26
N GLU A 118 1.52 -7.90 -9.02
CA GLU A 118 0.98 -7.15 -7.88
C GLU A 118 1.74 -5.85 -7.68
N THR A 119 1.05 -4.77 -7.31
CA THR A 119 1.71 -3.54 -6.87
C THR A 119 2.40 -3.73 -5.52
N ASN A 120 3.53 -3.06 -5.30
CA ASN A 120 4.14 -2.96 -3.98
C ASN A 120 3.39 -1.92 -3.12
N SER A 121 2.19 -2.29 -2.65
CA SER A 121 1.27 -1.41 -1.92
C SER A 121 0.48 -2.10 -0.79
N PHE A 122 0.98 -3.23 -0.29
CA PHE A 122 0.30 -4.03 0.74
C PHE A 122 -0.04 -3.21 2.01
N ASN A 123 0.86 -2.35 2.48
CA ASN A 123 0.64 -1.46 3.61
C ASN A 123 0.34 -0.01 3.18
N GLY A 124 -0.02 0.21 1.92
CA GLY A 124 -0.31 1.53 1.34
C GLY A 124 -1.61 2.17 1.84
N THR A 125 -1.94 2.06 3.13
CA THR A 125 -3.13 2.69 3.72
C THR A 125 -2.74 3.61 4.87
N ARG A 126 -3.58 4.59 5.23
CA ARG A 126 -3.25 5.54 6.31
C ARG A 126 -3.00 4.83 7.63
N LEU A 127 -3.79 3.80 7.94
CA LEU A 127 -3.66 3.06 9.19
C LEU A 127 -2.32 2.33 9.30
N SER A 128 -1.88 1.66 8.23
CA SER A 128 -0.59 0.96 8.24
C SER A 128 0.59 1.95 8.15
N MET A 129 0.46 3.02 7.36
CA MET A 129 1.51 4.06 7.26
C MET A 129 1.62 4.92 8.53
N ALA A 130 0.63 4.87 9.43
CA ALA A 130 0.70 5.53 10.74
C ALA A 130 1.74 4.90 11.66
N ASP A 131 2.09 3.63 11.46
CA ASP A 131 3.16 2.97 12.22
C ASP A 131 4.55 3.60 11.93
N TYR A 132 4.65 4.42 10.87
CA TYR A 132 5.86 5.12 10.43
C TYR A 132 5.68 6.65 10.35
N ASP A 133 4.57 7.21 10.86
CA ASP A 133 4.20 8.64 10.75
C ASP A 133 4.19 9.17 9.30
N MET A 134 3.75 8.34 8.35
CA MET A 134 3.83 8.60 6.90
C MET A 134 2.48 8.54 6.17
N GLN A 135 1.37 8.73 6.89
CA GLN A 135 0.01 8.67 6.32
C GLN A 135 -0.20 9.64 5.15
N TYR A 136 0.49 10.79 5.16
CA TYR A 136 0.42 11.79 4.10
C TYR A 136 0.98 11.32 2.75
N LEU A 137 1.78 10.23 2.73
CA LEU A 137 2.34 9.67 1.50
C LEU A 137 1.37 8.72 0.78
N VAL A 138 0.31 8.24 1.43
CA VAL A 138 -0.60 7.20 0.90
C VAL A 138 -1.05 7.49 -0.55
N PRO A 139 -1.49 8.71 -0.92
CA PRO A 139 -1.89 8.97 -2.29
C PRO A 139 -0.75 8.85 -3.30
N GLU A 140 0.42 9.39 -2.98
CA GLU A 140 1.60 9.34 -3.85
C GLU A 140 2.14 7.92 -3.98
N LEU A 141 2.22 7.21 -2.86
CA LEU A 141 2.80 5.88 -2.74
C LEU A 141 2.01 4.87 -3.59
N ASN A 142 0.68 4.85 -3.46
CA ASN A 142 -0.17 3.95 -4.27
C ASN A 142 -0.17 4.29 -5.76
N LYS A 143 -0.22 5.58 -6.11
CA LYS A 143 -0.17 6.00 -7.53
C LYS A 143 1.15 5.60 -8.17
N THR A 144 2.26 5.81 -7.47
CA THR A 144 3.60 5.45 -7.93
C THR A 144 3.77 3.94 -8.02
N ALA A 145 3.32 3.17 -7.02
CA ALA A 145 3.36 1.71 -7.04
C ALA A 145 2.60 1.14 -8.26
N ALA A 146 1.38 1.62 -8.49
CA ALA A 146 0.58 1.24 -9.64
C ALA A 146 1.24 1.62 -10.98
N LYS A 147 1.81 2.83 -11.06
CA LYS A 147 2.50 3.30 -12.26
C LYS A 147 3.73 2.46 -12.60
N ILE A 148 4.57 2.14 -11.61
CA ILE A 148 5.77 1.31 -11.79
C ILE A 148 5.38 -0.07 -12.34
N ALA A 149 4.42 -0.74 -11.71
CA ALA A 149 3.92 -2.03 -12.19
C ALA A 149 3.29 -1.92 -13.58
N ARG A 150 2.53 -0.85 -13.86
CA ARG A 150 1.91 -0.60 -15.17
C ARG A 150 2.94 -0.47 -16.28
N GLU A 151 3.96 0.36 -16.10
CA GLU A 151 5.03 0.54 -17.07
C GLU A 151 5.75 -0.78 -17.37
N ALA A 152 6.05 -1.59 -16.34
CA ALA A 152 6.63 -2.92 -16.51
C ALA A 152 5.72 -3.89 -17.29
N ALA A 153 4.42 -3.95 -16.96
CA ALA A 153 3.45 -4.79 -17.64
C ALA A 153 3.26 -4.39 -19.11
N ASP A 154 3.20 -3.10 -19.39
CA ASP A 154 3.03 -2.57 -20.74
C ASP A 154 4.28 -2.84 -21.60
N GLU A 155 5.48 -2.70 -21.04
CA GLU A 155 6.73 -3.05 -21.72
C GLU A 155 6.75 -4.52 -22.15
N PHE A 156 6.40 -5.45 -21.25
CA PHE A 156 6.38 -6.88 -21.57
C PHE A 156 5.25 -7.27 -22.52
N THR A 157 4.10 -6.60 -22.41
CA THR A 157 2.98 -6.76 -23.36
C THR A 157 3.40 -6.31 -24.76
N ALA A 158 4.09 -5.17 -24.89
CA ALA A 158 4.57 -4.68 -26.18
C ALA A 158 5.56 -5.66 -26.84
N LYS A 159 6.38 -6.36 -26.05
CA LYS A 159 7.31 -7.39 -26.55
C LYS A 159 6.59 -8.65 -27.07
N THR A 160 5.45 -9.01 -26.49
CA THR A 160 4.68 -10.23 -26.82
C THR A 160 3.16 -9.94 -26.73
N PRO A 161 2.59 -9.25 -27.73
CA PRO A 161 1.21 -8.73 -27.68
C PRO A 161 0.13 -9.80 -27.53
N GLU A 162 0.39 -11.02 -27.96
CA GLU A 162 -0.48 -12.19 -27.82
C GLU A 162 -0.66 -12.65 -26.36
N LYS A 163 0.23 -12.18 -25.47
CA LYS A 163 0.19 -12.46 -24.02
C LYS A 163 0.05 -11.14 -23.26
N PRO A 164 -1.13 -10.53 -23.15
CA PRO A 164 -1.28 -9.29 -22.38
C PRO A 164 -0.92 -9.51 -20.90
N ARG A 165 -0.23 -8.55 -20.28
CA ARG A 165 0.07 -8.51 -18.84
C ARG A 165 -0.92 -7.58 -18.13
N PHE A 166 -1.25 -7.93 -16.90
CA PHE A 166 -2.18 -7.19 -16.07
C PHE A 166 -1.51 -6.77 -14.75
N VAL A 167 -2.02 -5.69 -14.15
CA VAL A 167 -1.54 -5.20 -12.85
C VAL A 167 -2.67 -5.27 -11.85
N ALA A 168 -2.45 -6.01 -10.77
CA ALA A 168 -3.33 -6.04 -9.61
C ALA A 168 -2.87 -5.00 -8.59
N GLY A 169 -3.76 -4.07 -8.26
CA GLY A 169 -3.57 -3.16 -7.13
C GLY A 169 -3.83 -3.90 -5.83
N VAL A 170 -2.80 -4.07 -5.01
CA VAL A 170 -2.90 -4.77 -3.72
C VAL A 170 -3.30 -3.80 -2.63
N VAL A 171 -4.33 -4.16 -1.88
CA VAL A 171 -4.77 -3.50 -0.66
C VAL A 171 -4.69 -4.55 0.45
N GLY A 172 -3.65 -4.48 1.28
CA GLY A 172 -3.49 -5.44 2.37
C GLY A 172 -4.39 -5.14 3.57
N PRO A 173 -4.59 -6.11 4.47
CA PRO A 173 -5.26 -5.87 5.74
C PRO A 173 -4.47 -4.85 6.56
N THR A 174 -5.18 -3.96 7.25
CA THR A 174 -4.55 -2.95 8.11
C THR A 174 -3.98 -3.56 9.40
N SER A 175 -3.14 -2.81 10.13
CA SER A 175 -2.68 -3.19 11.48
C SER A 175 -3.79 -3.24 12.54
N ARG A 176 -5.02 -2.82 12.20
CA ARG A 176 -6.19 -2.79 13.07
C ARG A 176 -7.31 -3.68 12.52
N THR A 177 -8.17 -4.18 13.41
CA THR A 177 -9.28 -5.08 13.05
C THR A 177 -10.59 -4.72 13.75
N CYS A 178 -11.69 -4.81 13.01
CA CYS A 178 -13.04 -4.64 13.55
C CYS A 178 -13.58 -5.90 14.24
N SER A 179 -12.95 -7.06 14.07
CA SER A 179 -13.49 -8.33 14.56
C SER A 179 -12.91 -8.80 15.89
N ILE A 180 -11.71 -8.32 16.26
CA ILE A 180 -10.98 -8.76 17.46
C ILE A 180 -10.64 -7.54 18.32
N SER A 181 -10.89 -7.62 19.63
CA SER A 181 -10.45 -6.57 20.55
C SER A 181 -8.92 -6.64 20.73
N PRO A 182 -8.22 -5.50 20.65
CA PRO A 182 -6.80 -5.44 21.02
C PRO A 182 -6.59 -5.44 22.56
N ASP A 183 -7.64 -5.21 23.35
CA ASP A 183 -7.58 -5.30 24.81
C ASP A 183 -8.10 -6.66 25.28
N VAL A 184 -7.20 -7.48 25.82
CA VAL A 184 -7.52 -8.81 26.36
C VAL A 184 -8.50 -8.77 27.54
N ASN A 185 -8.64 -7.63 28.21
CA ASN A 185 -9.53 -7.45 29.36
C ASN A 185 -10.90 -6.89 28.95
N ASP A 186 -11.04 -6.34 27.75
CA ASP A 186 -12.30 -5.82 27.22
C ASP A 186 -12.59 -6.43 25.83
N PRO A 187 -13.34 -7.54 25.76
CA PRO A 187 -13.67 -8.18 24.48
C PRO A 187 -14.60 -7.34 23.59
N ALA A 188 -15.28 -6.33 24.16
CA ALA A 188 -16.16 -5.43 23.41
C ALA A 188 -15.40 -4.23 22.80
N PHE A 189 -14.22 -3.91 23.30
CA PHE A 189 -13.42 -2.78 22.80
C PHE A 189 -12.98 -2.96 21.33
N ARG A 190 -12.97 -1.85 20.59
CA ARG A 190 -12.43 -1.74 19.23
C ARG A 190 -11.63 -0.44 19.13
N ASN A 191 -10.44 -0.50 18.55
CA ASN A 191 -9.58 0.67 18.30
C ASN A 191 -9.75 1.24 16.87
N ILE A 192 -10.77 0.77 16.15
CA ILE A 192 -11.13 1.19 14.80
C ILE A 192 -12.63 0.93 14.58
N THR A 193 -13.27 1.79 13.81
CA THR A 193 -14.66 1.64 13.36
C THR A 193 -14.73 1.14 11.91
N PHE A 194 -15.90 0.62 11.52
CA PHE A 194 -16.13 0.21 10.14
C PHE A 194 -15.99 1.38 9.16
N ASP A 195 -16.52 2.56 9.51
CA ASP A 195 -16.48 3.74 8.64
C ASP A 195 -15.05 4.26 8.45
N GLU A 196 -14.21 4.21 9.48
CA GLU A 196 -12.78 4.53 9.36
C GLU A 196 -12.05 3.56 8.42
N LEU A 197 -12.35 2.25 8.48
CA LEU A 197 -11.79 1.29 7.53
C LEU A 197 -12.27 1.54 6.09
N VAL A 198 -13.55 1.86 5.90
CA VAL A 198 -14.09 2.20 4.58
C VAL A 198 -13.35 3.40 3.99
N LEU A 199 -13.11 4.44 4.77
CA LEU A 199 -12.38 5.63 4.31
C LEU A 199 -10.90 5.31 4.01
N ASN A 200 -10.26 4.54 4.88
CA ASN A 200 -8.87 4.10 4.73
C ASN A 200 -8.65 3.28 3.44
N TYR A 201 -9.50 2.28 3.19
CA TYR A 201 -9.39 1.48 1.97
C TYR A 201 -9.81 2.24 0.71
N ARG A 202 -10.79 3.14 0.81
CA ARG A 202 -11.24 3.95 -0.33
C ARG A 202 -10.14 4.86 -0.86
N GLU A 203 -9.38 5.52 0.02
CA GLU A 203 -8.27 6.37 -0.39
C GLU A 203 -7.21 5.57 -1.17
N ALA A 204 -6.73 4.46 -0.60
CA ALA A 204 -5.74 3.59 -1.25
C ALA A 204 -6.23 3.06 -2.60
N THR A 205 -7.45 2.51 -2.63
CA THR A 205 -8.07 1.93 -3.84
C THR A 205 -8.18 2.95 -4.96
N LEU A 206 -8.61 4.18 -4.67
CA LEU A 206 -8.74 5.21 -5.70
C LEU A 206 -7.40 5.67 -6.24
N CYS A 207 -6.38 5.73 -5.39
CA CYS A 207 -5.01 6.06 -5.81
C CYS A 207 -4.42 4.97 -6.71
N LEU A 208 -4.69 3.69 -6.41
CA LEU A 208 -4.32 2.57 -7.29
C LEU A 208 -5.05 2.63 -8.64
N ILE A 209 -6.36 2.90 -8.64
CA ILE A 209 -7.14 3.08 -9.88
C ILE A 209 -6.59 4.22 -10.72
N GLU A 210 -6.29 5.37 -10.10
CA GLU A 210 -5.68 6.51 -10.79
C GLU A 210 -4.30 6.17 -11.37
N GLY A 211 -3.53 5.35 -10.67
CA GLY A 211 -2.22 4.86 -11.12
C GLY A 211 -2.24 3.77 -12.18
N GLY A 212 -3.41 3.25 -12.58
CA GLY A 212 -3.54 2.38 -13.76
C GLY A 212 -3.57 0.87 -13.52
N VAL A 213 -4.01 0.43 -12.34
CA VAL A 213 -4.26 -1.00 -12.08
C VAL A 213 -5.46 -1.51 -12.88
N ASP A 214 -5.44 -2.77 -13.30
CA ASP A 214 -6.53 -3.43 -14.04
C ASP A 214 -7.60 -4.03 -13.11
N LEU A 215 -7.20 -4.40 -11.88
CA LEU A 215 -8.03 -5.05 -10.87
C LEU A 215 -7.49 -4.74 -9.47
N ILE A 216 -8.33 -4.95 -8.45
CA ILE A 216 -7.99 -4.78 -7.03
C ILE A 216 -7.98 -6.13 -6.34
N PHE A 217 -6.92 -6.41 -5.58
CA PHE A 217 -6.78 -7.55 -4.68
C PHE A 217 -6.85 -7.05 -3.23
N ASP A 218 -7.76 -7.64 -2.46
CA ASP A 218 -8.03 -7.42 -1.03
C ASP A 218 -8.25 -8.79 -0.38
#